data_AF-A0A928AQU2-F1
#
_entry.id   AF-A0A928AQU2-F1
#
_cell.length_a   1.000
_cell.length_b   1.000
_cell.length_c   1.000
_cell.angle_alpha   90.00
_cell.angle_beta   90.00
_cell.angle_gamma   90.00
#
_symmetry.space_group_name_H-M   'P 1'
#
loop_
_entity.id
_entity.type
_entity.pdbx_description
1 polymer ?
#
loop_
_entity_poly.entity_id
_entity_poly.type
_entity_poly.pdbx_seq_one_letter_code
_entity_poly.pdbx_strand_id
1 'polypeptide(L)'
;MYAISSNLYLEVATRLVELVERDNYYSDTFEFEYGDVFCRMTLSAVIYRQSQPDEGCSICAITDMIPVWWEFHTFIDGDEVLNDFSFNELREYIQSLV
;
A
#
# COMPACT_ATOMS: atom_id res chain seq x y z
N MET A 1 20.83 2.37 -6.71
CA MET A 1 19.58 1.63 -6.45
C MET A 1 19.30 1.79 -4.97
N TYR A 2 18.17 2.38 -4.63
CA TYR A 2 17.72 2.61 -3.25
C TYR A 2 17.02 1.34 -2.74
N ALA A 3 17.43 0.85 -1.57
CA ALA A 3 16.82 -0.34 -0.96
C ALA A 3 15.64 0.08 -0.08
N ILE A 4 14.44 -0.41 -0.40
CA ILE A 4 13.24 -0.16 0.38
C ILE A 4 13.34 -0.91 1.71
N SER A 5 13.32 -0.16 2.81
CA SER A 5 13.35 -0.76 4.14
C SER A 5 11.99 -1.35 4.52
N SER A 6 11.99 -2.35 5.42
CA SER A 6 10.75 -2.91 5.99
C SER A 6 9.84 -1.86 6.63
N ASN A 7 10.43 -0.81 7.23
CA ASN A 7 9.65 0.28 7.81
C ASN A 7 8.95 1.13 6.74
N LEU A 8 9.58 1.31 5.58
CA LEU A 8 8.96 2.02 4.45
C LEU A 8 7.82 1.19 3.87
N TYR A 9 7.97 -0.13 3.74
CA TYR A 9 6.86 -1.01 3.35
C TYR A 9 5.69 -0.94 4.34
N LEU A 10 5.96 -0.95 5.63
CA LEU A 10 4.93 -0.84 6.66
C LEU A 10 4.18 0.50 6.57
N GLU A 11 4.90 1.60 6.34
CA GLU A 11 4.31 2.93 6.14
C GLU A 11 3.40 2.96 4.90
N VAL A 12 3.85 2.44 3.77
CA VAL A 12 3.05 2.33 2.54
C VAL A 12 1.81 1.46 2.78
N ALA A 13 1.97 0.32 3.44
CA ALA A 13 0.87 -0.60 3.74
C ALA A 13 -0.19 0.04 4.65
N THR A 14 0.25 0.76 5.69
CA THR A 14 -0.63 1.47 6.63
C THR A 14 -1.45 2.52 5.89
N ARG A 15 -0.78 3.38 5.09
CA ARG A 15 -1.45 4.40 4.29
C ARG A 15 -2.44 3.81 3.29
N LEU A 16 -2.06 2.72 2.63
CA LEU A 16 -2.96 2.03 1.70
C LEU A 16 -4.21 1.50 2.40
N VAL A 17 -4.08 0.85 3.56
CA VAL A 17 -5.23 0.36 4.31
C VAL A 17 -6.14 1.50 4.78
N GLU A 18 -5.56 2.64 5.19
CA GLU A 18 -6.33 3.84 5.57
C GLU A 18 -7.05 4.49 4.37
N LEU A 19 -6.40 4.56 3.21
CA LEU A 19 -6.99 5.09 1.97
C LEU A 19 -8.07 4.15 1.41
N VAL A 20 -7.93 2.85 1.64
CA VAL A 20 -8.84 1.80 1.19
C VAL A 20 -9.97 1.63 2.21
N GLU A 21 -10.85 2.62 2.30
CA GLU A 21 -11.93 2.63 3.29
C GLU A 21 -12.93 1.47 3.11
N ARG A 22 -13.87 1.58 2.15
CA ARG A 22 -14.96 0.62 1.93
C ARG A 22 -15.08 0.09 0.51
N ASP A 23 -14.32 0.67 -0.41
CA ASP A 23 -14.37 0.24 -1.79
C ASP A 23 -13.62 -1.09 -1.98
N ASN A 24 -14.11 -1.87 -2.95
CA ASN A 24 -13.50 -3.12 -3.40
C ASN A 24 -12.51 -2.89 -4.55
N TYR A 25 -12.31 -1.64 -4.95
CA TYR A 25 -11.36 -1.24 -5.98
C TYR A 25 -10.74 0.09 -5.57
N TYR A 26 -9.42 0.17 -5.65
CA TYR A 26 -8.65 1.38 -5.39
C TYR A 26 -7.87 1.73 -6.65
N SER A 27 -7.88 2.99 -7.03
CA SER A 27 -7.11 3.48 -8.17
C SER A 27 -6.79 4.95 -7.96
N ASP A 28 -5.64 5.20 -7.35
CA ASP A 28 -5.18 6.56 -7.14
C ASP A 28 -3.65 6.62 -7.05
N THR A 29 -3.14 7.85 -7.00
CA THR A 29 -1.74 8.15 -6.71
C THR A 29 -1.66 8.89 -5.39
N PHE A 30 -0.79 8.44 -4.50
CA PHE A 30 -0.48 9.16 -3.28
C PHE A 30 1.02 9.36 -3.14
N GLU A 31 1.35 10.48 -2.50
CA GLU A 31 2.71 10.97 -2.33
C GLU A 31 2.95 11.22 -0.85
N PHE A 32 4.15 10.89 -0.36
CA PHE A 32 4.52 11.12 1.02
C PHE A 32 6.04 11.22 1.19
N GLU A 33 6.45 11.96 2.22
CA GLU A 33 7.85 12.06 2.64
C GLU A 33 8.15 11.00 3.70
N TYR A 34 9.31 10.36 3.58
CA TYR A 34 9.81 9.38 4.55
C TYR A 34 11.29 9.66 4.83
N GLY A 35 11.57 10.34 5.94
CA GLY A 35 12.93 10.81 6.23
C GLY A 35 13.41 11.79 5.16
N ASP A 36 14.53 11.48 4.50
CA ASP A 36 15.12 12.31 3.45
C ASP A 36 14.67 11.91 2.02
N VAL A 37 13.72 10.98 1.90
CA VAL A 37 13.23 10.51 0.59
C VAL A 37 11.76 10.89 0.39
N PHE A 38 11.43 11.30 -0.82
CA PHE A 38 10.05 11.51 -1.26
C PHE A 38 9.60 10.30 -2.07
N CYS A 39 8.44 9.75 -1.72
CA CYS A 39 7.88 8.56 -2.33
C CYS A 39 6.58 8.90 -3.06
N ARG A 40 6.42 8.37 -4.27
CA ARG A 40 5.17 8.43 -5.02
C ARG A 40 4.74 7.02 -5.40
N MET A 41 3.55 6.64 -4.97
CA MET A 41 2.92 5.37 -5.33
C MET A 41 1.70 5.66 -6.19
N THR A 42 1.68 5.12 -7.40
CA THR A 42 0.48 5.00 -8.23
C THR A 42 0.02 3.55 -8.15
N LEU A 43 -1.21 3.30 -7.72
CA LEU A 43 -1.73 1.95 -7.55
C LEU A 43 -3.16 1.84 -8.06
N SER A 44 -3.40 0.84 -8.89
CA SER A 44 -4.73 0.30 -9.17
C SER A 44 -4.80 -1.13 -8.65
N ALA A 45 -5.70 -1.42 -7.72
CA ALA A 45 -5.82 -2.73 -7.09
C ALA A 45 -7.27 -3.12 -6.81
N VAL A 46 -7.55 -4.41 -6.90
CA VAL A 46 -8.80 -5.01 -6.45
C VAL A 46 -8.63 -5.46 -5.01
N ILE A 47 -9.59 -5.08 -4.16
CA ILE A 47 -9.57 -5.34 -2.73
C ILE A 47 -10.60 -6.40 -2.43
N TYR A 48 -10.13 -7.52 -1.89
CA TYR A 48 -10.99 -8.59 -1.41
C TYR A 48 -11.29 -8.36 0.05
N ARG A 49 -12.58 -8.44 0.39
CA ARG A 49 -13.06 -8.31 1.76
C ARG A 49 -13.96 -9.47 2.10
N GLN A 50 -13.90 -9.91 3.34
CA GLN A 50 -14.81 -10.92 3.86
C GLN A 50 -15.63 -10.30 5.01
N SER A 51 -16.96 -10.43 4.92
CA SER A 51 -17.81 -10.08 6.04
C SER A 51 -17.56 -11.06 7.18
N GLN A 52 -17.13 -10.54 8.33
CA GLN A 52 -17.11 -11.35 9.55
C GLN A 52 -18.54 -11.47 10.10
N PRO A 53 -18.99 -12.67 10.50
CA PRO A 53 -20.35 -12.90 11.00
C PRO A 53 -20.52 -12.47 12.47
N ASP A 54 -19.93 -11.36 12.88
CA ASP A 54 -20.16 -10.74 14.19
C ASP A 54 -21.62 -10.25 14.29
N GLU A 55 -22.30 -10.57 15.40
CA GLU A 55 -23.72 -10.32 15.70
C GLU A 55 -24.06 -8.82 15.92
N GLY A 56 -23.55 -7.91 15.11
CA GLY A 56 -23.93 -6.51 15.17
C GLY A 56 -23.00 -5.54 14.44
N CYS A 57 -21.80 -5.97 14.06
CA CYS A 57 -20.84 -5.13 13.36
C CYS A 57 -20.43 -5.77 12.03
N SER A 58 -20.99 -5.28 10.92
CA SER A 58 -20.54 -5.65 9.57
C SER A 58 -19.24 -4.92 9.24
N ILE A 59 -18.15 -5.27 9.93
CA ILE A 59 -16.79 -4.85 9.55
C ILE A 59 -16.35 -5.79 8.43
N CYS A 60 -16.18 -5.25 7.22
CA CYS A 60 -15.61 -5.98 6.10
C CYS A 60 -14.09 -5.89 6.18
N ALA A 61 -13.45 -6.86 6.83
CA ALA A 61 -12.00 -6.95 6.92
C ALA A 61 -11.40 -7.20 5.53
N ILE A 62 -10.31 -6.51 5.22
CA ILE A 62 -9.54 -6.75 3.99
C ILE A 62 -8.89 -8.13 4.15
N THR A 63 -9.16 -9.04 3.22
CA THR A 63 -8.52 -10.36 3.20
C THR A 63 -7.38 -10.44 2.20
N ASP A 64 -7.44 -9.61 1.15
CA ASP A 64 -6.40 -9.59 0.13
C ASP A 64 -6.43 -8.30 -0.70
N MET A 65 -5.29 -7.99 -1.33
CA MET A 65 -5.15 -6.90 -2.28
C MET A 65 -4.38 -7.38 -3.51
N ILE A 66 -5.03 -7.37 -4.67
CA ILE A 66 -4.44 -7.82 -5.93
C ILE A 66 -4.15 -6.60 -6.81
N PRO A 67 -2.88 -6.35 -7.16
CA PRO A 67 -2.52 -5.21 -8.01
C PRO A 67 -2.92 -5.51 -9.46
N VAL A 68 -3.56 -4.53 -10.09
CA VAL A 68 -3.82 -4.51 -11.54
C VAL A 68 -2.70 -3.76 -12.25
N TRP A 69 -2.32 -2.60 -11.73
CA TRP A 69 -1.23 -1.76 -12.21
C TRP A 69 -0.60 -1.03 -11.02
N TRP A 70 0.72 -0.88 -11.01
CA TRP A 70 1.40 -0.11 -9.97
C TRP A 70 2.72 0.47 -10.45
N GLU A 71 3.09 1.62 -9.90
CA GLU A 71 4.40 2.25 -10.05
C GLU A 71 4.82 2.86 -8.71
N PHE A 72 6.07 2.63 -8.30
CA PHE A 72 6.63 3.19 -7.07
C PHE A 72 7.92 3.94 -7.37
N HIS A 73 7.88 5.26 -7.23
CA HIS A 73 9.01 6.14 -7.47
C HIS A 73 9.55 6.69 -6.16
N THR A 74 10.88 6.76 -6.08
CA THR A 74 11.60 7.33 -4.95
C THR A 74 12.48 8.47 -5.44
N PHE A 75 12.39 9.62 -4.78
CA PHE A 75 13.16 10.82 -5.10
C PHE A 75 14.04 11.19 -3.92
N ILE A 76 15.31 11.48 -4.19
CA ILE A 76 16.30 11.93 -3.20
C ILE A 76 16.87 13.24 -3.70
N ASP A 77 16.80 14.30 -2.90
CA ASP A 77 17.21 15.67 -3.29
C ASP A 77 16.54 16.17 -4.60
N GLY A 78 15.35 15.65 -4.93
CA GLY A 78 14.60 15.99 -6.14
C GLY A 78 14.93 15.14 -7.37
N ASP A 79 15.94 14.28 -7.31
CA ASP A 79 16.30 13.35 -8.37
C ASP A 79 15.64 11.98 -8.17
N GLU A 80 15.08 11.42 -9.23
CA GLU A 80 14.51 10.08 -9.19
C GLU A 80 15.60 9.01 -9.10
N VAL A 81 15.50 8.14 -8.09
CA VAL A 81 16.42 7.04 -7.85
C VAL A 81 15.66 5.72 -8.01
N LEU A 82 16.21 4.80 -8.82
CA LEU A 82 15.66 3.44 -8.96
C LEU A 82 15.67 2.71 -7.61
N ASN A 83 14.58 2.05 -7.29
CA ASN A 83 14.42 1.24 -6.08
C ASN A 83 14.16 -0.24 -6.39
N ASP A 84 14.17 -1.07 -5.36
CA ASP A 84 13.88 -2.50 -5.39
C ASP A 84 12.46 -2.84 -4.89
N PHE A 85 11.52 -1.89 -4.96
CA PHE A 85 10.17 -2.09 -4.44
C PHE A 85 9.47 -3.30 -5.07
N SER A 86 8.86 -4.11 -4.22
CA SER A 86 8.11 -5.30 -4.58
C SER A 86 6.71 -5.22 -4.00
N PHE A 87 5.69 -5.26 -4.87
CA PHE A 87 4.31 -5.34 -4.41
C PHE A 87 4.05 -6.64 -3.62
N ASN A 88 4.76 -7.74 -3.95
CA ASN A 88 4.58 -8.99 -3.23
C ASN A 88 5.04 -8.87 -1.77
N GLU A 89 6.13 -8.13 -1.52
CA GLU A 89 6.57 -7.83 -0.14
C GLU A 89 5.56 -6.93 0.56
N LEU A 90 5.11 -5.85 -0.10
CA LEU A 90 4.08 -4.96 0.44
C LEU A 90 2.82 -5.72 0.89
N ARG A 91 2.36 -6.68 0.09
CA ARG A 91 1.18 -7.49 0.37
C ARG A 91 1.29 -8.26 1.69
N GLU A 92 2.48 -8.76 2.03
CA GLU A 92 2.71 -9.43 3.32
C GLU A 92 2.51 -8.46 4.49
N TYR A 93 2.95 -7.21 4.36
CA TYR A 93 2.70 -6.18 5.38
C TYR A 93 1.22 -5.81 5.48
N ILE A 94 0.51 -5.67 4.35
CA ILE A 94 -0.93 -5.39 4.35
C ILE A 94 -1.67 -6.51 5.09
N GLN A 95 -1.34 -7.78 4.81
CA GLN A 95 -1.94 -8.93 5.49
C GLN A 95 -1.61 -9.00 6.99
N SER A 96 -0.50 -8.40 7.42
CA SER A 96 -0.14 -8.32 8.85
C SER A 96 -0.90 -7.25 9.63
N LEU A 97 -1.50 -6.27 8.93
CA LEU A 97 -2.19 -5.12 9.52
C LEU A 97 -3.71 -5.32 9.68
N VAL A 98 -4.29 -6.35 9.05
CA VAL A 98 -5.75 -6.55 8.91
C VAL A 98 -6.26 -7.81 9.59
#